data_AF-A0A2H3DI98-F1
#
_entry.id   AF-A0A2H3DI98-F1
#
_cell.length_a   1.000
_cell.length_b   1.000
_cell.length_c   1.000
_cell.angle_alpha   90.00
_cell.angle_beta   90.00
_cell.angle_gamma   90.00
#
_symmetry.space_group_name_H-M   'P 1'
#
loop_
_entity.id
_entity.type
_entity.pdbx_description
1 polymer ?
#
loop_
_entity_poly.entity_id
_entity_poly.type
_entity_poly.pdbx_seq_one_letter_code
_entity_poly.pdbx_strand_id
1 'polypeptide(L)' 'QCKIEHRWLLAIYHCMKLDCLLSDQTKFLKKAIKKSLVLMTWQGMLQKESSLPEDWTRESEVLVGIIK' A
#
# COMPACT_ATOMS: atom_id res chain seq x y z
N GLN A 1 -11.13 15.17 -10.32
CA GLN A 1 -9.72 15.01 -9.96
C GLN A 1 -8.89 15.67 -11.03
N CYS A 2 -7.96 16.56 -10.68
CA CYS A 2 -7.11 17.21 -11.68
C CYS A 2 -5.94 16.28 -12.10
N LYS A 3 -5.29 16.59 -13.24
CA LYS A 3 -4.16 15.77 -13.75
C LYS A 3 -3.01 15.66 -12.76
N ILE A 4 -2.79 16.68 -11.93
CA ILE A 4 -1.74 16.71 -10.91
C ILE A 4 -2.08 15.74 -9.78
N GLU A 5 -3.29 15.80 -9.22
CA GLU A 5 -3.77 14.86 -8.21
C GLU A 5 -3.66 13.40 -8.68
N HIS A 6 -4.00 13.12 -9.93
CA HIS A 6 -3.91 11.76 -10.48
C HIS A 6 -2.46 11.27 -10.55
N ARG A 7 -1.52 12.11 -10.98
CA ARG A 7 -0.09 11.76 -11.01
C ARG A 7 0.45 11.52 -9.60
N TRP A 8 0.04 12.33 -8.64
CA TRP A 8 0.40 12.14 -7.23
C TRP A 8 -0.13 10.81 -6.69
N LEU A 9 -1.41 10.52 -6.93
CA LEU A 9 -2.01 9.25 -6.53
C LEU A 9 -1.31 8.04 -7.15
N LEU A 10 -0.96 8.10 -8.44
CA LEU A 10 -0.21 7.02 -9.09
C LEU A 10 1.18 6.85 -8.49
N ALA A 11 1.89 7.94 -8.19
CA ALA A 11 3.21 7.87 -7.55
C ALA A 11 3.13 7.20 -6.17
N ILE A 12 2.17 7.63 -5.34
CA ILE A 12 1.96 7.08 -4.01
C ILE A 12 1.52 5.61 -4.08
N TYR A 13 0.62 5.27 -5.01
CA TYR A 13 0.22 3.89 -5.27
C TYR A 13 1.41 2.99 -5.66
N HIS A 14 2.32 3.48 -6.50
CA HIS A 14 3.53 2.74 -6.85
C HIS A 14 4.46 2.54 -5.65
N CYS A 15 4.63 3.55 -4.79
CA CYS A 15 5.38 3.41 -3.54
C CYS A 15 4.77 2.31 -2.65
N MET A 16 3.46 2.33 -2.45
CA MET A 16 2.76 1.30 -1.67
C MET A 16 2.97 -0.10 -2.26
N LYS A 17 2.85 -0.27 -3.58
CA LYS A 17 3.08 -1.57 -4.22
C LYS A 17 4.52 -2.06 -4.07
N LEU A 18 5.50 -1.14 -4.10
CA LEU A 18 6.90 -1.49 -3.82
C LEU A 18 7.10 -1.95 -2.38
N ASP A 19 6.52 -1.25 -1.40
CA ASP A 19 6.59 -1.66 0.01
C ASP A 19 5.96 -3.03 0.23
N CYS A 20 4.79 -3.28 -0.36
CA CYS A 20 4.14 -4.59 -0.33
C CYS A 20 5.04 -5.68 -0.94
N LEU A 21 5.65 -5.41 -2.10
CA LEU A 21 6.56 -6.35 -2.76
C LEU A 21 7.77 -6.66 -1.86
N LEU A 22 8.41 -5.63 -1.31
CA LEU A 22 9.58 -5.76 -0.44
C LEU A 22 9.26 -6.39 0.91
N SER A 23 7.98 -6.44 1.31
CA SER A 23 7.53 -7.15 2.50
C SER A 23 7.38 -8.67 2.32
N ASP A 24 7.56 -9.17 1.10
CA ASP A 24 7.47 -10.60 0.81
C ASP A 24 8.65 -11.36 1.42
N GLN A 25 8.41 -11.93 2.60
CA GLN A 25 9.39 -12.75 3.33
C GLN A 25 9.84 -13.99 2.56
N THR A 26 9.02 -14.51 1.63
CA THR A 26 9.42 -15.68 0.83
C THR A 26 10.48 -15.30 -0.21
N LYS A 27 10.40 -14.08 -0.77
CA LYS A 27 11.34 -13.56 -1.76
C LYS A 27 12.59 -12.94 -1.14
N PHE A 28 12.41 -12.15 -0.07
CA PHE A 28 13.47 -11.32 0.49
C PHE A 28 14.02 -11.84 1.83
N LEU A 29 13.45 -12.92 2.38
CA LEU A 29 13.90 -13.58 3.62
C LEU A 29 14.09 -12.55 4.75
N LYS A 30 15.28 -12.52 5.36
CA LYS A 30 15.64 -11.60 6.45
C LYS A 30 15.76 -10.14 6.02
N LYS A 31 15.81 -9.86 4.71
CA LYS A 31 15.87 -8.49 4.14
C LYS A 31 14.48 -7.94 3.84
N ALA A 32 13.42 -8.74 4.01
CA ALA A 32 12.07 -8.30 3.79
C ALA A 32 11.68 -7.20 4.79
N ILE A 33 10.93 -6.21 4.31
CA ILE A 33 10.27 -5.24 5.18
C ILE A 33 9.24 -5.99 6.03
N LYS A 34 9.11 -5.62 7.30
CA LYS A 34 8.07 -6.22 8.16
C LYS A 34 6.70 -5.80 7.63
N LYS A 35 5.81 -6.77 7.38
CA LYS A 35 4.41 -6.48 6.98
C LYS A 35 3.71 -5.51 7.92
N SER A 36 3.90 -5.67 9.23
CA SER A 36 3.33 -4.75 10.23
C SER A 36 3.76 -3.30 10.03
N LEU A 37 4.99 -3.06 9.57
CA LEU A 37 5.46 -1.72 9.24
C LEU A 37 4.73 -1.17 8.01
N VAL A 38 4.53 -2.00 6.97
CA VAL A 38 3.75 -1.61 5.78
C VAL A 38 2.31 -1.27 6.17
N LEU A 39 1.64 -2.15 6.93
CA LEU A 39 0.26 -1.93 7.38
C LEU A 39 0.12 -0.62 8.17
N MET A 40 1.03 -0.36 9.11
CA MET A 40 1.03 0.87 9.92
C MET A 40 1.33 2.12 9.08
N THR A 41 2.24 2.03 8.11
CA THR A 41 2.65 3.17 7.26
C THR A 41 1.50 3.63 6.37
N TRP A 42 0.71 2.70 5.86
CA TRP A 42 -0.35 2.96 4.89
C TRP A 42 -1.75 3.06 5.51
N GLN A 43 -1.85 2.89 6.84
CA GLN A 43 -3.10 3.04 7.57
C GLN A 43 -3.70 4.44 7.39
N GLY A 44 -5.00 4.50 7.12
CA GLY A 44 -5.74 5.74 6.87
C GLY A 44 -5.58 6.30 5.46
N MET A 45 -4.73 5.73 4.61
CA MET A 45 -4.48 6.21 3.24
C MET A 45 -5.14 5.37 2.16
N LEU A 46 -5.85 4.29 2.53
CA LEU A 46 -6.42 3.34 1.57
C LEU A 46 -7.90 3.63 1.28
N GLN A 47 -8.30 3.39 0.04
CA GLN A 47 -9.73 3.42 -0.30
C GLN A 47 -10.44 2.21 0.29
N LYS A 48 -11.59 2.46 0.92
CA LYS A 48 -12.44 1.41 1.53
C LYS A 48 -11.65 0.53 2.53
N GLU A 49 -10.74 1.13 3.27
CA GLU A 49 -9.86 0.43 4.21
C GLU A 49 -10.60 -0.48 5.19
N SER A 50 -11.77 -0.06 5.66
CA SER A 50 -12.64 -0.85 6.55
C SER A 50 -13.15 -2.17 5.95
N SER A 51 -13.05 -2.35 4.63
CA SER A 51 -13.42 -3.58 3.93
C SER A 51 -12.24 -4.48 3.60
N LEU A 52 -11.01 -4.04 3.87
CA LEU A 52 -9.81 -4.82 3.62
C LEU A 52 -9.56 -5.82 4.75
N PRO A 53 -8.92 -6.97 4.44
CA PRO A 53 -8.44 -7.87 5.48
C PRO A 53 -7.34 -7.19 6.32
N GLU A 54 -7.10 -7.72 7.52
CA GLU A 54 -6.06 -7.23 8.43
C GLU A 54 -4.67 -7.24 7.78
N ASP A 55 -4.36 -8.27 6.99
CA ASP A 55 -3.17 -8.31 6.12
C ASP A 55 -3.57 -8.19 4.64
N TRP A 56 -3.71 -6.95 4.17
CA TRP A 56 -4.02 -6.63 2.78
C TRP A 56 -2.77 -6.56 1.87
N THR A 57 -1.56 -6.79 2.40
CA THR A 57 -0.30 -6.59 1.63
C THR A 57 -0.16 -7.48 0.40
N ARG A 58 -0.98 -8.55 0.29
CA ARG A 58 -1.01 -9.47 -0.84
C ARG A 58 -2.16 -9.22 -1.81
N GLU A 59 -3.05 -8.27 -1.50
CA GLU A 59 -4.22 -7.97 -2.31
C GLU A 59 -3.85 -7.12 -3.53
N SER A 60 -4.28 -7.56 -4.71
CA SER A 60 -4.03 -6.85 -5.96
C SER A 60 -4.84 -5.55 -6.06
N GLU A 61 -6.04 -5.52 -5.46
CA GLU A 61 -7.05 -4.47 -5.65
C GLU A 61 -6.98 -3.31 -4.65
N VAL A 62 -5.99 -3.29 -3.75
CA VAL A 62 -5.82 -2.19 -2.79
C VAL A 62 -5.33 -0.93 -3.52
N LEU A 63 -6.06 0.17 -3.35
CA LEU A 63 -5.77 1.48 -3.94
C LEU A 63 -5.59 2.55 -2.87
N VAL A 64 -4.73 3.53 -3.15
CA VAL A 64 -4.56 4.71 -2.30
C VAL A 64 -5.70 5.71 -2.57
N GLY A 65 -6.22 6.31 -1.49
CA GLY A 65 -7.23 7.35 -1.52
C GLY A 65 -6.67 8.69 -1.06
N ILE A 66 -7.09 9.78 -1.71
CA ILE A 66 -6.98 11.11 -1.09
C ILE A 66 -8.16 11.21 -0.12
N ILE A 67 -7.88 11.35 1.17
CA ILE A 67 -8.89 11.75 2.16
C ILE A 67 -9.41 13.11 1.71
N LYS A 68 -10.71 13.20 1.43
CA LYS A 68 -11.41 14.45 1.14
C LYS A 68 -12.08 14.97 2.39
#